data_AF-A0A7J2YXG6-F1
#
_entry.id   AF-A0A7J2YXG6-F1
#
_cell.length_a   1.000
_cell.length_b   1.000
_cell.length_c   1.000
_cell.angle_alpha   90.00
_cell.angle_beta   90.00
_cell.angle_gamma   90.00
#
_symmetry.space_group_name_H-M   'P 1'
#
loop_
_entity.id
_entity.type
_entity.pdbx_description
1 polymer ?
#
loop_
_entity_poly.entity_id
_entity_poly.type
_entity_poly.pdbx_seq_one_letter_code
_entity_poly.pdbx_strand_id
1 'polypeptide(L)'
;MVKPYQLTRESRYLGLPLGFGFLGVTYALSAYSYAQPYFLGTATPYIQLVLRAFAFLFLVVTYLFSKKTENARWLWDTILVFLVIALIVSFILVTVPDVDLPDYLTTSAYVRVLNLVCIAYICAHTLKTHIEKPDPETIWIPFAYLFFGISQYSLMIYALDSSMSAFWGALAIRWVGLAIFLFIAYKAFYSAKKGRFDEANTP
;
A
#
# COMPACT_ATOMS: atom_id res chain seq x y z
N MET A 1 -17.32 17.65 11.07
CA MET A 1 -16.50 16.78 10.21
C MET A 1 -15.06 16.80 10.71
N VAL A 2 -14.62 15.73 11.36
CA VAL A 2 -13.23 15.60 11.83
C VAL A 2 -12.35 15.47 10.59
N LYS A 3 -11.56 16.51 10.31
CA LYS A 3 -10.59 16.48 9.23
C LYS A 3 -9.52 15.46 9.61
N PRO A 4 -9.21 14.44 8.80
CA PRO A 4 -8.19 13.43 9.12
C PRO A 4 -6.81 14.04 9.44
N TYR A 5 -6.58 15.28 8.99
CA TYR A 5 -5.43 16.13 9.31
C TYR A 5 -5.25 16.48 10.80
N GLN A 6 -6.33 16.50 11.59
CA GLN A 6 -6.25 16.83 13.02
C GLN A 6 -5.81 15.65 13.89
N LEU A 7 -5.82 14.42 13.35
CA LEU A 7 -5.57 13.23 14.16
C LEU A 7 -4.08 12.91 14.34
N THR A 8 -3.22 13.31 13.40
CA THR A 8 -1.77 13.03 13.47
C THR A 8 -0.90 14.27 13.71
N ARG A 9 -1.44 15.50 13.64
CA ARG A 9 -0.75 16.81 13.79
C ARG A 9 0.53 17.04 12.97
N GLU A 10 1.05 16.03 12.29
CA GLU A 10 2.11 16.12 11.29
C GLU A 10 1.58 15.72 9.91
N SER A 11 1.55 16.68 8.98
CA SER A 11 1.22 16.48 7.57
C SER A 11 2.17 15.51 6.85
N ARG A 12 3.32 15.20 7.46
CA ARG A 12 4.35 14.30 6.94
C ARG A 12 3.92 12.84 6.86
N TYR A 13 2.91 12.43 7.64
CA TYR A 13 2.53 11.01 7.77
C TYR A 13 1.12 10.69 7.26
N LEU A 14 0.42 11.62 6.60
CA LEU A 14 -0.98 11.42 6.18
C LEU A 14 -1.19 10.21 5.25
N GLY A 15 -0.22 9.92 4.39
CA GLY A 15 -0.27 8.78 3.48
C GLY A 15 -0.11 7.42 4.18
N LEU A 16 0.45 7.41 5.39
CA LEU A 16 0.94 6.18 6.02
C LEU A 16 -0.19 5.36 6.68
N PRO A 17 -1.08 5.90 7.53
CA PRO A 17 -2.21 5.14 8.06
C PRO A 17 -3.21 4.74 6.98
N LEU A 18 -3.48 5.65 6.04
CA LEU A 18 -4.51 5.44 5.01
C LEU A 18 -4.03 4.46 3.94
N GLY A 19 -2.78 4.60 3.49
CA GLY A 19 -2.17 3.65 2.57
C GLY A 19 -1.82 2.30 3.21
N PHE A 20 -1.49 2.25 4.51
CA PHE A 20 -1.38 0.99 5.25
C PHE A 20 -2.72 0.26 5.34
N GLY A 21 -3.80 0.98 5.68
CA GLY A 21 -5.15 0.40 5.69
C GLY A 21 -5.51 -0.17 4.33
N PHE A 22 -5.22 0.57 3.26
CA PHE A 22 -5.47 0.13 1.90
C PHE A 22 -4.62 -1.10 1.49
N LEU A 23 -3.32 -1.12 1.83
CA LEU A 23 -2.46 -2.29 1.63
C LEU A 23 -2.97 -3.50 2.43
N GLY A 24 -3.34 -3.32 3.70
CA GLY A 24 -3.88 -4.39 4.54
C GLY A 24 -5.15 -5.01 3.96
N VAL A 25 -6.10 -4.17 3.55
CA VAL A 25 -7.36 -4.63 2.92
C VAL A 25 -7.08 -5.37 1.61
N THR A 26 -6.19 -4.85 0.76
CA THR A 26 -5.86 -5.51 -0.51
C THR A 26 -5.14 -6.84 -0.31
N TYR A 27 -4.30 -6.98 0.73
CA TYR A 27 -3.69 -8.27 1.08
C TYR A 27 -4.68 -9.26 1.72
N ALA A 28 -5.61 -8.80 2.56
CA ALA A 28 -6.69 -9.64 3.08
C ALA A 28 -7.59 -10.16 1.95
N LEU A 29 -7.96 -9.28 1.02
CA LEU A 29 -8.71 -9.67 -0.18
C LEU A 29 -7.90 -10.62 -1.07
N SER A 30 -6.59 -10.44 -1.15
CA SER A 30 -5.72 -11.39 -1.87
C SER A 30 -5.76 -12.78 -1.24
N ALA A 31 -5.67 -12.86 0.10
CA ALA A 31 -5.75 -14.13 0.82
C ALA A 31 -7.12 -14.82 0.60
N TYR A 32 -8.20 -14.04 0.58
CA TYR A 32 -9.53 -14.54 0.25
C TYR A 32 -9.61 -15.06 -1.20
N SER A 33 -9.07 -14.31 -2.15
CA SER A 33 -8.95 -14.71 -3.57
C SER A 33 -8.19 -16.03 -3.73
N TYR A 34 -7.09 -16.22 -3.00
CA TYR A 34 -6.36 -17.49 -3.01
C TYR A 34 -7.14 -18.65 -2.39
N ALA A 35 -7.95 -18.39 -1.36
CA ALA A 35 -8.79 -19.41 -0.73
C ALA A 35 -10.02 -19.78 -1.58
N GLN A 36 -10.53 -18.83 -2.39
CA GLN A 36 -11.72 -18.97 -3.22
C GLN A 36 -11.45 -18.46 -4.65
N PRO A 37 -10.61 -19.15 -5.44
CA PRO A 37 -10.13 -18.66 -6.74
C PRO A 37 -11.21 -18.52 -7.81
N TYR A 38 -12.36 -19.19 -7.64
CA TYR A 38 -13.45 -19.22 -8.61
C TYR A 38 -14.68 -18.38 -8.21
N PHE A 39 -14.59 -17.57 -7.15
CA PHE A 39 -15.74 -16.79 -6.66
C PHE A 39 -16.34 -15.85 -7.72
N LEU A 40 -15.49 -15.23 -8.54
CA LEU A 40 -15.88 -14.42 -9.70
C LEU A 40 -15.35 -15.03 -11.01
N GLY A 41 -15.20 -16.36 -11.06
CA GLY A 41 -14.59 -17.06 -12.19
C GLY A 41 -13.11 -16.70 -12.38
N THR A 42 -12.67 -16.67 -13.65
CA THR A 42 -11.26 -16.39 -14.05
C THR A 42 -10.81 -14.96 -13.74
N ALA A 43 -11.74 -14.03 -13.45
CA ALA A 43 -11.45 -12.64 -13.15
C ALA A 43 -10.90 -12.42 -11.73
N THR A 44 -11.22 -13.30 -10.78
CA THR A 44 -10.82 -13.20 -9.36
C THR A 44 -9.33 -12.88 -9.16
N PRO A 45 -8.37 -13.60 -9.76
CA PRO A 45 -6.94 -13.31 -9.60
C PRO A 45 -6.51 -11.97 -10.25
N TYR A 46 -7.18 -11.52 -11.31
CA TYR A 46 -6.88 -10.24 -11.96
C TYR A 46 -7.37 -9.04 -11.15
N ILE A 47 -8.54 -9.14 -10.51
CA ILE A 47 -9.06 -8.10 -9.61
C ILE A 47 -8.08 -7.84 -8.48
N GLN A 48 -7.50 -8.90 -7.91
CA GLN A 48 -6.44 -8.79 -6.91
C GLN A 48 -5.22 -8.00 -7.43
N LEU A 49 -4.79 -8.22 -8.68
CA LEU A 49 -3.64 -7.51 -9.27
C LEU A 49 -3.94 -6.02 -9.42
N VAL A 50 -5.12 -5.67 -9.92
CA VAL A 50 -5.57 -4.29 -10.12
C VAL A 50 -5.62 -3.54 -8.78
N LEU A 51 -6.25 -4.14 -7.77
CA LEU A 51 -6.37 -3.52 -6.45
C LEU A 51 -5.01 -3.32 -5.78
N ARG A 52 -4.09 -4.28 -5.93
CA ARG A 52 -2.74 -4.14 -5.39
C ARG A 52 -1.95 -3.04 -6.08
N ALA A 53 -2.02 -2.97 -7.42
CA ALA A 53 -1.38 -1.89 -8.19
C ALA A 53 -1.92 -0.52 -7.77
N PHE A 54 -3.24 -0.42 -7.61
CA PHE A 54 -3.90 0.78 -7.10
C PHE A 54 -3.40 1.16 -5.70
N ALA A 55 -3.23 0.22 -4.78
CA ALA A 55 -2.74 0.50 -3.43
C ALA A 55 -1.33 1.13 -3.42
N PHE A 56 -0.42 0.63 -4.25
CA PHE A 56 0.94 1.20 -4.37
C PHE A 56 0.94 2.55 -5.09
N LEU A 57 0.15 2.71 -6.15
CA LEU A 57 -0.01 4.00 -6.83
C LEU A 57 -0.63 5.06 -5.91
N PHE A 58 -1.65 4.67 -5.15
CA PHE A 58 -2.26 5.50 -4.12
C PHE A 58 -1.21 6.00 -3.13
N LEU A 59 -0.36 5.11 -2.63
CA LEU A 59 0.74 5.48 -1.75
C LEU A 59 1.70 6.48 -2.42
N VAL A 60 2.15 6.21 -3.65
CA VAL A 60 3.03 7.14 -4.40
C VAL A 60 2.40 8.53 -4.53
N VAL A 61 1.12 8.61 -4.91
CA VAL A 61 0.39 9.89 -5.04
C VAL A 61 0.31 10.61 -3.70
N THR A 62 -0.01 9.90 -2.61
CA THR A 62 -0.07 10.53 -1.28
C THR A 62 1.28 11.10 -0.83
N TYR A 63 2.40 10.43 -1.13
CA TYR A 63 3.73 10.95 -0.81
C TYR A 63 4.13 12.10 -1.72
N LEU A 64 3.81 12.05 -3.02
CA LEU A 64 4.12 13.11 -3.98
C LEU A 64 3.46 14.44 -3.61
N PHE A 65 2.21 14.39 -3.15
CA PHE A 65 1.46 15.59 -2.74
C PHE A 65 1.63 15.96 -1.26
N SER A 66 2.30 15.14 -0.44
CA SER A 66 2.52 15.41 1.00
C SER A 66 3.28 16.72 1.26
N LYS A 67 4.17 17.15 0.35
CA LYS A 67 4.92 18.42 0.48
C LYS A 67 4.09 19.67 0.15
N LYS A 68 2.98 19.56 -0.58
CA LYS A 68 2.15 20.69 -1.04
C LYS A 68 0.76 20.61 -0.40
N THR A 69 0.67 21.03 0.87
CA THR A 69 -0.59 21.02 1.65
C THR A 69 -1.71 21.89 1.05
N GLU A 70 -1.38 22.87 0.20
CA GLU A 70 -2.37 23.69 -0.52
C GLU A 70 -3.18 22.90 -1.56
N ASN A 71 -2.64 21.76 -2.04
CA ASN A 71 -3.24 20.98 -3.13
C ASN A 71 -3.99 19.72 -2.64
N ALA A 72 -4.48 19.73 -1.40
CA ALA A 72 -5.25 18.62 -0.84
C ALA A 72 -6.42 18.20 -1.77
N ARG A 73 -7.09 19.17 -2.42
CA ARG A 73 -8.17 18.90 -3.37
C ARG A 73 -7.69 18.08 -4.58
N TRP A 74 -6.58 18.46 -5.19
CA TRP A 74 -5.96 17.73 -6.31
C TRP A 74 -5.53 16.31 -5.92
N LEU A 75 -5.06 16.13 -4.68
CA LEU A 75 -4.71 14.82 -4.14
C LEU A 75 -5.96 13.92 -4.10
N TRP A 76 -7.05 14.41 -3.53
CA TRP A 76 -8.33 13.68 -3.48
C TRP A 76 -8.91 13.42 -4.87
N ASP A 77 -8.88 14.40 -5.77
CA ASP A 77 -9.35 14.23 -7.15
C ASP A 77 -8.53 13.16 -7.89
N THR A 78 -7.21 13.16 -7.72
CA THR A 78 -6.31 12.15 -8.33
C THR A 78 -6.59 10.76 -7.77
N ILE A 79 -6.75 10.62 -6.45
CA ILE A 79 -7.12 9.35 -5.79
C ILE A 79 -8.46 8.85 -6.33
N LEU A 80 -9.47 9.72 -6.42
CA LEU A 80 -10.80 9.36 -6.88
C LEU A 80 -10.77 8.91 -8.33
N VAL A 81 -10.01 9.60 -9.21
CA VAL A 81 -9.82 9.20 -10.60
C VAL A 81 -9.20 7.80 -10.68
N PHE A 82 -8.10 7.55 -9.96
CA PHE A 82 -7.48 6.23 -9.96
C PHE A 82 -8.42 5.14 -9.41
N LEU A 83 -9.23 5.46 -8.39
CA LEU A 83 -10.17 4.53 -7.78
C LEU A 83 -11.29 4.18 -8.76
N VAL A 84 -11.84 5.18 -9.45
CA VAL A 84 -12.86 5.00 -10.49
C VAL A 84 -12.30 4.16 -11.63
N ILE A 85 -11.07 4.43 -12.10
CA ILE A 85 -10.41 3.60 -13.12
C ILE A 85 -10.27 2.15 -12.63
N ALA A 86 -9.79 1.93 -11.41
CA ALA A 86 -9.65 0.59 -10.85
C ALA A 86 -10.99 -0.15 -10.74
N LEU A 87 -12.06 0.54 -10.36
CA LEU A 87 -13.42 0.01 -10.30
C LEU A 87 -13.98 -0.31 -11.68
N ILE A 88 -13.80 0.57 -12.67
CA ILE A 88 -14.24 0.34 -14.05
C ILE A 88 -13.52 -0.88 -14.63
N VAL A 89 -12.19 -0.97 -14.48
CA VAL A 89 -11.41 -2.12 -14.93
C VAL A 89 -11.89 -3.40 -14.25
N SER A 90 -12.10 -3.37 -12.92
CA SER A 90 -12.61 -4.53 -12.18
C SER A 90 -14.02 -4.94 -12.64
N PHE A 91 -14.89 -3.98 -12.93
CA PHE A 91 -16.24 -4.24 -13.41
C PHE A 91 -16.24 -4.86 -14.81
N ILE A 92 -15.42 -4.36 -15.73
CA ILE A 92 -15.25 -4.92 -17.07
C ILE A 92 -14.76 -6.37 -16.98
N LEU A 93 -13.79 -6.65 -16.11
CA LEU A 93 -13.25 -7.99 -15.90
C LEU A 93 -14.30 -9.00 -15.42
N VAL A 94 -15.29 -8.57 -14.64
CA VAL A 94 -16.35 -9.44 -14.11
C VAL A 94 -17.50 -9.63 -15.10
N THR A 95 -17.82 -8.61 -15.89
CA THR A 95 -19.06 -8.56 -16.69
C THR A 95 -18.90 -9.04 -18.12
N VAL A 96 -17.68 -9.03 -18.67
CA VAL A 96 -17.42 -9.47 -20.04
C VAL A 96 -16.96 -10.94 -20.03
N PRO A 97 -17.79 -11.89 -20.51
CA PRO A 97 -17.54 -13.33 -20.32
C PRO A 97 -16.37 -13.88 -21.15
N ASP A 98 -15.96 -13.19 -22.22
CA ASP A 98 -14.88 -13.61 -23.13
C ASP A 98 -13.86 -12.47 -23.34
N VAL A 99 -13.39 -11.84 -22.27
CA VAL A 99 -12.18 -11.02 -22.39
C VAL A 99 -11.03 -11.99 -22.63
N ASP A 100 -10.40 -11.91 -23.80
CA ASP A 100 -9.15 -12.62 -24.08
C ASP A 100 -8.05 -12.02 -23.20
N LEU A 101 -7.99 -12.51 -21.97
CA LEU A 101 -7.12 -11.97 -20.94
C LEU A 101 -5.69 -12.41 -21.26
N PRO A 102 -4.73 -11.47 -21.30
CA PRO A 102 -3.34 -11.84 -21.44
C PRO A 102 -2.94 -12.76 -20.30
N ASP A 103 -1.98 -13.64 -20.61
CA ASP A 103 -1.45 -14.62 -19.68
C ASP A 103 -1.19 -13.99 -18.29
N TYR A 104 -1.75 -14.64 -17.26
CA TYR A 104 -1.74 -14.13 -15.89
C TYR A 104 -0.31 -13.98 -15.37
N LEU A 105 0.59 -14.90 -15.73
CA LEU A 105 2.01 -14.83 -15.34
C LEU A 105 2.65 -13.54 -15.87
N THR A 106 2.41 -13.24 -17.15
CA THR A 106 2.91 -12.04 -17.81
C THR A 106 2.35 -10.76 -17.17
N THR A 107 1.04 -10.71 -16.93
CA THR A 107 0.39 -9.53 -16.31
C THR A 107 0.84 -9.33 -14.86
N SER A 108 0.95 -10.42 -14.09
CA SER A 108 1.48 -10.43 -12.73
C SER A 108 2.91 -9.90 -12.68
N ALA A 109 3.76 -10.28 -13.65
CA ALA A 109 5.13 -9.78 -13.73
C ALA A 109 5.19 -8.26 -13.95
N TYR A 110 4.43 -7.72 -14.91
CA TYR A 110 4.38 -6.27 -15.15
C TYR A 110 3.88 -5.50 -13.92
N VAL A 111 2.81 -5.97 -13.28
CA VAL A 111 2.28 -5.33 -12.06
C VAL A 111 3.29 -5.37 -10.92
N ARG A 112 4.08 -6.45 -10.78
CA ARG A 112 5.13 -6.54 -9.76
C ARG A 112 6.27 -5.57 -10.02
N VAL A 113 6.71 -5.44 -11.27
CA VAL A 113 7.72 -4.45 -11.66
C VAL A 113 7.23 -3.03 -11.35
N LEU A 114 5.99 -2.71 -11.71
CA LEU A 114 5.38 -1.42 -11.37
C LEU A 114 5.37 -1.18 -9.85
N ASN A 115 4.97 -2.19 -9.07
CA ASN A 115 4.95 -2.10 -7.61
C ASN A 115 6.36 -1.91 -7.04
N LEU A 116 7.38 -2.57 -7.60
CA LEU A 116 8.78 -2.37 -7.19
C LEU A 116 9.25 -0.94 -7.46
N VAL A 117 8.91 -0.36 -8.61
CA VAL A 117 9.21 1.04 -8.91
C VAL A 117 8.52 1.98 -7.93
N CYS A 118 7.25 1.73 -7.62
CA CYS A 118 6.49 2.50 -6.62
C CYS A 118 7.13 2.40 -5.23
N ILE A 119 7.49 1.19 -4.78
CA ILE A 119 8.14 0.94 -3.50
C ILE A 119 9.50 1.65 -3.43
N ALA A 120 10.31 1.56 -4.50
CA ALA A 120 11.60 2.23 -4.56
C ALA A 120 11.46 3.76 -4.44
N TYR A 121 10.48 4.34 -5.14
CA TYR A 121 10.15 5.76 -5.01
C TYR A 121 9.75 6.14 -3.58
N ILE A 122 8.82 5.40 -2.98
CA ILE A 122 8.35 5.67 -1.62
C ILE A 122 9.49 5.53 -0.61
N CYS A 123 10.32 4.49 -0.74
CA CYS A 123 11.48 4.27 0.12
C CYS A 123 12.48 5.42 0.00
N ALA A 124 12.84 5.83 -1.22
CA ALA A 124 13.74 6.96 -1.45
C ALA A 124 13.18 8.27 -0.88
N HIS A 125 11.88 8.53 -1.09
CA HIS A 125 11.22 9.73 -0.58
C HIS A 125 11.16 9.75 0.95
N THR A 126 10.80 8.62 1.58
CA THR A 126 10.72 8.49 3.05
C THR A 126 12.11 8.57 3.69
N LEU A 127 13.12 7.94 3.08
CA LEU A 127 14.51 8.03 3.54
C LEU A 127 15.06 9.46 3.43
N LYS A 128 14.83 10.14 2.31
CA LYS A 128 15.22 11.56 2.15
C LYS A 128 14.56 12.44 3.21
N THR A 129 13.28 12.20 3.49
CA THR A 129 12.51 12.94 4.49
C THR A 129 13.06 12.72 5.92
N HIS A 130 13.50 11.49 6.22
CA HIS A 130 14.17 11.15 7.47
C HIS A 130 15.56 11.79 7.58
N ILE A 131 16.36 11.81 6.51
CA ILE A 131 17.67 12.51 6.51
C ILE A 131 17.50 14.01 6.75
N GLU A 132 16.45 14.63 6.18
CA GLU A 132 16.16 16.05 6.38
C GLU A 132 15.75 16.39 7.83
N LYS A 133 15.03 15.50 8.51
CA LYS A 133 14.74 15.63 9.95
C LYS A 133 14.78 14.24 10.60
N PRO A 134 15.91 13.86 11.22
CA PRO A 134 16.06 12.53 11.78
C PRO A 134 15.21 12.40 13.04
N ASP A 135 14.21 11.54 12.95
CA ASP A 135 13.44 11.04 14.09
C ASP A 135 13.58 9.50 14.10
N PRO A 136 14.03 8.89 15.21
CA PRO A 136 14.24 7.45 15.32
C PRO A 136 12.99 6.62 14.99
N GLU A 137 11.79 7.20 15.04
CA GLU A 137 10.56 6.50 14.68
C GLU A 137 10.34 6.44 13.15
N THR A 138 10.83 7.44 12.42
CA THR A 138 10.64 7.56 10.97
C THR A 138 11.44 6.54 10.17
N ILE A 139 12.55 6.02 10.72
CA ILE A 139 13.42 5.07 10.01
C ILE A 139 12.74 3.72 9.77
N TRP A 140 11.78 3.33 10.61
CA TRP A 140 11.05 2.08 10.49
C TRP A 140 10.15 2.03 9.23
N ILE A 141 9.77 3.20 8.72
CA ILE A 141 8.91 3.36 7.53
C ILE A 141 9.60 2.86 6.25
N PRO A 142 10.79 3.36 5.84
CA PRO A 142 11.50 2.84 4.68
C PRO A 142 11.88 1.38 4.86
N PHE A 143 12.19 0.91 6.09
CA PHE A 143 12.42 -0.52 6.34
C PHE A 143 11.19 -1.38 6.05
N ALA A 144 10.00 -0.96 6.47
CA ALA A 144 8.77 -1.67 6.14
C ALA A 144 8.56 -1.75 4.62
N TYR A 145 8.73 -0.63 3.89
CA TYR A 145 8.66 -0.63 2.42
C TYR A 145 9.73 -1.51 1.76
N LEU A 146 10.94 -1.54 2.32
CA LEU A 146 12.02 -2.42 1.85
C LEU A 146 11.61 -3.89 1.96
N PHE A 147 11.00 -4.30 3.08
CA PHE A 147 10.45 -5.66 3.22
C PHE A 147 9.37 -5.96 2.19
N PHE A 148 8.46 -5.01 1.88
CA PHE A 148 7.53 -5.20 0.76
C PHE A 148 8.25 -5.38 -0.58
N GLY A 149 9.32 -4.62 -0.83
CA GLY A 149 10.14 -4.75 -2.03
C GLY A 149 10.78 -6.13 -2.15
N ILE A 150 11.44 -6.61 -1.09
CA ILE A 150 12.03 -7.95 -1.03
C ILE A 150 10.94 -9.00 -1.25
N SER A 151 9.78 -8.86 -0.61
CA SER A 151 8.64 -9.76 -0.81
C SER A 151 8.16 -9.81 -2.27
N GLN A 152 8.08 -8.66 -2.96
CA GLN A 152 7.70 -8.63 -4.38
C GLN A 152 8.74 -9.31 -5.25
N TYR A 153 10.02 -9.05 -4.98
CA TYR A 153 11.14 -9.66 -5.70
C TYR A 153 11.21 -11.17 -5.51
N SER A 154 11.08 -11.67 -4.28
CA SER A 154 11.04 -13.10 -3.98
C SER A 154 9.87 -13.82 -4.66
N LEU A 155 8.71 -13.16 -4.80
CA LEU A 155 7.61 -13.73 -5.58
C LEU A 155 7.83 -13.70 -7.10
N MET A 156 8.70 -12.82 -7.61
CA MET A 156 9.14 -12.90 -9.01
C MET A 156 10.08 -14.08 -9.23
N ILE A 157 10.98 -14.36 -8.28
CA ILE A 157 11.82 -15.56 -8.31
C ILE A 157 10.94 -16.81 -8.35
N TYR A 158 9.97 -16.91 -7.43
CA TYR A 158 9.01 -18.01 -7.42
C TYR A 158 8.28 -18.20 -8.76
N ALA A 159 7.95 -17.12 -9.46
CA ALA A 159 7.30 -17.21 -10.77
C ALA A 159 8.20 -17.82 -11.86
N LEU A 160 9.52 -17.74 -11.70
CA LEU A 160 10.51 -18.29 -12.64
C LEU A 160 10.93 -19.71 -12.27
N ASP A 161 11.16 -19.99 -11.00
CA ASP A 161 11.76 -21.24 -10.52
C ASP A 161 10.78 -22.17 -9.78
N SER A 162 9.54 -21.73 -9.54
CA SER A 162 8.54 -22.44 -8.73
C SER A 162 9.04 -22.85 -7.34
N SER A 163 10.03 -22.14 -6.80
CA SER A 163 10.67 -22.46 -5.53
C SER A 163 9.77 -22.14 -4.34
N MET A 164 9.32 -23.18 -3.66
CA MET A 164 8.44 -23.03 -2.48
C MET A 164 9.10 -22.21 -1.36
N SER A 165 10.43 -22.26 -1.23
CA SER A 165 11.14 -21.43 -0.25
C SER A 165 11.04 -19.94 -0.58
N ALA A 166 11.12 -19.58 -1.86
CA ALA A 166 10.92 -18.20 -2.31
C ALA A 166 9.48 -17.72 -2.05
N PHE A 167 8.49 -18.59 -2.24
CA PHE A 167 7.09 -18.27 -1.93
C PHE A 167 6.84 -18.02 -0.44
N TRP A 168 7.22 -18.97 0.42
CA TRP A 168 7.01 -18.86 1.87
C TRP A 168 7.85 -17.75 2.48
N GLY A 169 9.10 -17.58 2.03
CA GLY A 169 9.97 -16.48 2.43
C GLY A 169 9.37 -15.13 2.06
N ALA A 170 8.84 -14.98 0.85
CA ALA A 170 8.18 -13.75 0.43
C ALA A 170 6.96 -13.42 1.31
N LEU A 171 6.19 -14.44 1.70
CA LEU A 171 5.02 -14.26 2.56
C LEU A 171 5.45 -13.84 3.97
N ALA A 172 6.41 -14.53 4.58
CA ALA A 172 6.95 -14.20 5.90
C ALA A 172 7.47 -12.76 5.96
N ILE A 173 8.30 -12.37 4.97
CA ILE A 173 8.85 -11.01 4.87
C ILE A 173 7.75 -9.96 4.75
N ARG A 174 6.68 -10.26 4.00
CA ARG A 174 5.51 -9.37 3.89
C ARG A 174 4.82 -9.15 5.23
N TRP A 175 4.59 -10.23 5.99
CA TRP A 175 3.98 -10.14 7.31
C TRP A 175 4.82 -9.30 8.26
N VAL A 176 6.16 -9.41 8.20
CA VAL A 176 7.08 -8.55 8.96
C VAL A 176 6.90 -7.07 8.55
N GLY A 177 6.87 -6.77 7.25
CA GLY A 177 6.62 -5.40 6.76
C GLY A 177 5.27 -4.83 7.22
N LEU A 178 4.21 -5.64 7.18
CA LEU A 178 2.88 -5.26 7.69
C LEU A 178 2.89 -5.03 9.21
N ALA A 179 3.57 -5.88 9.98
CA ALA A 179 3.67 -5.77 11.43
C ALA A 179 4.40 -4.49 11.85
N ILE A 180 5.48 -4.13 11.14
CA ILE A 180 6.20 -2.88 11.38
C ILE A 180 5.28 -1.68 11.13
N PHE A 181 4.53 -1.67 10.02
CA PHE A 181 3.57 -0.59 9.78
C PHE A 181 2.45 -0.53 10.82
N LEU A 182 1.94 -1.67 11.26
CA LEU A 182 0.94 -1.73 12.31
C LEU A 182 1.47 -1.13 13.62
N PHE A 183 2.73 -1.45 13.97
CA PHE A 183 3.39 -0.91 15.15
C PHE A 183 3.55 0.62 15.08
N ILE A 184 4.03 1.13 13.94
CA ILE A 184 4.18 2.58 13.71
C ILE A 184 2.82 3.27 13.76
N ALA A 185 1.81 2.71 13.10
CA ALA A 185 0.45 3.25 13.11
C ALA A 185 -0.10 3.29 14.54
N TYR A 186 -0.03 2.18 15.27
CA TYR A 186 -0.47 2.09 16.67
C TYR A 186 0.19 3.14 17.54
N LYS A 187 1.51 3.30 17.42
CA LYS A 187 2.27 4.29 18.18
C LYS A 187 1.86 5.72 17.85
N ALA A 188 1.65 6.03 16.57
CA ALA A 188 1.19 7.34 16.11
C ALA A 188 -0.22 7.68 16.63
N PHE A 189 -1.15 6.71 16.66
CA PHE A 189 -2.49 6.92 17.24
C PHE A 189 -2.43 7.08 18.77
N TYR A 190 -1.57 6.33 19.45
CA TYR A 190 -1.44 6.39 20.90
C TYR A 190 -0.77 7.69 21.37
N SER A 191 0.26 8.16 20.67
CA SER A 191 0.92 9.43 20.96
C SER A 191 -0.02 10.64 20.75
N ALA A 192 -0.86 10.60 19.70
CA ALA A 192 -1.89 11.60 19.47
C ALA A 192 -2.94 11.65 20.59
N LYS A 193 -3.32 10.47 21.14
CA LYS A 193 -4.24 10.38 22.28
C LYS A 193 -3.62 10.96 23.55
N LYS A 194 -2.33 10.70 23.80
CA LYS A 194 -1.60 11.22 24.96
C LYS A 194 -1.47 12.75 24.89
N GLY A 195 -1.10 13.30 23.73
CA GLY A 195 -1.02 14.75 23.53
C GLY A 195 -2.35 15.49 23.72
N ARG A 196 -3.49 14.88 23.35
CA ARG A 196 -4.83 15.44 23.65
C ARG A 196 -5.20 15.37 25.14
N PHE A 197 -4.68 14.39 25.87
CA PHE A 197 -4.92 14.26 27.31
C PHE A 197 -4.11 15.28 28.11
N ASP A 198 -2.89 15.60 27.66
CA ASP A 198 -2.02 16.57 28.31
C ASP A 198 -2.52 18.02 28.08
N GLU A 199 -2.99 18.36 26.87
CA GLU A 199 -3.60 19.69 26.58
C GLU A 199 -4.94 19.92 27.29
N ALA A 200 -5.72 18.87 27.54
CA ALA A 200 -6.98 18.97 28.28
C ALA A 200 -6.77 19.14 29.80
N ASN A 201 -5.55 18.91 30.30
CA ASN A 201 -5.20 18.98 31.72
C ASN A 201 -4.16 20.07 32.04
N THR A 202 -3.74 20.88 31.06
CA THR A 202 -3.00 22.13 31.30
C THR A 202 -3.99 23.24 31.71
N PRO A 203 -3.84 23.85 32.91
CA PRO A 203 -4.73 24.89 33.42
C PRO A 203 -4.65 26.22 32.65
#